data_AF-A0A9E3U8C9-F1
#
_entry.id   AF-A0A9E3U8C9-F1
#
_cell.length_a   1.000
_cell.length_b   1.000
_cell.length_c   1.000
_cell.angle_alpha   90.00
_cell.angle_beta   90.00
_cell.angle_gamma   90.00
#
_symmetry.space_group_name_H-M   'P 1'
#
loop_
_entity.id
_entity.type
_entity.pdbx_description
1 polymer ?
#
loop_
_entity_poly.entity_id
_entity_poly.type
_entity_poly.pdbx_seq_one_letter_code
_entity_poly.pdbx_strand_id
1 'polypeptide(L)'
;MPADGVVQIAFDRYLNPITVNRQSVVIVDAANQPLAADQAPTVTYDPVARTVTLGPPKQPWLTEGQPYKVIFAIPEGDSDVGGLRAIDRATLWAGQPLSYAFFVGPPANRPVDPPVSFCRDVLPIFYAKCNVPTCHGSSDRAAASLVLDTSAGVANTALSRVAQGANTGPLSGAGTPPGVGRPFGVDMPLIEPGNPGSSWLLYKIELAALPANPAADPGYACTNGLLEPKVAQDFAPLAPQAQRGADAIERAILSDFILGREMPFPFASVKGYEDAPLTFEERQKIRIWIQNLKKGEGVPECGGCGIVTPADAGAPREGGVIDGGVIDSGADASDAADQ
;
A
#
# COMPACT_ATOMS: atom_id res chain seq x y z
N MET A 1 -21.98 11.10 4.52
CA MET A 1 -21.14 9.91 4.29
C MET A 1 -22.06 8.70 4.14
N PRO A 2 -21.87 7.80 3.17
CA PRO A 2 -22.69 6.58 3.06
C PRO A 2 -22.55 5.67 4.29
N ALA A 3 -23.59 4.91 4.65
CA ALA A 3 -23.57 3.97 5.79
C ALA A 3 -22.56 2.81 5.64
N ASP A 4 -22.18 2.48 4.41
CA ASP A 4 -21.13 1.53 4.03
C ASP A 4 -19.80 2.22 3.65
N GLY A 5 -19.77 3.55 3.74
CA GLY A 5 -18.65 4.39 3.33
C GLY A 5 -17.48 4.36 4.31
N VAL A 6 -16.43 5.08 3.92
CA VAL A 6 -15.22 5.28 4.73
C VAL A 6 -14.98 6.76 4.98
N VAL A 7 -14.22 7.06 6.04
CA VAL A 7 -13.64 8.39 6.24
C VAL A 7 -12.19 8.33 5.81
N GLN A 8 -11.77 9.20 4.89
CA GLN A 8 -10.37 9.36 4.51
C GLN A 8 -9.87 10.73 4.93
N ILE A 9 -8.72 10.76 5.60
CA ILE A 9 -8.10 11.98 6.11
C ILE A 9 -6.71 12.07 5.49
N ALA A 10 -6.42 13.19 4.83
CA ALA A 10 -5.10 13.44 4.24
C ALA A 10 -4.22 14.26 5.19
N PHE A 11 -2.93 13.98 5.16
CA PHE A 11 -1.90 14.64 5.95
C PHE A 11 -0.86 15.24 5.02
N ASP A 12 -0.30 16.37 5.42
CA ASP A 12 0.82 17.03 4.74
C ASP A 12 2.18 16.40 5.11
N ARG A 13 2.21 15.48 6.08
CA ARG A 13 3.39 14.79 6.58
C ARG A 13 3.26 13.27 6.51
N TYR A 14 4.37 12.56 6.40
CA TYR A 14 4.42 11.11 6.63
C TYR A 14 4.14 10.82 8.09
N LEU A 15 3.18 9.93 8.35
CA LEU A 15 2.81 9.52 9.70
C LEU A 15 3.69 8.39 10.19
N ASN A 16 3.93 8.36 11.50
CA ASN A 16 4.51 7.20 12.14
C ASN A 16 3.46 6.08 12.22
N PRO A 17 3.64 4.95 11.52
CA PRO A 17 2.61 3.91 11.41
C PRO A 17 2.16 3.33 12.75
N ILE A 18 3.04 3.30 13.75
CA ILE A 18 2.70 2.80 15.08
C ILE A 18 1.60 3.64 15.75
N THR A 19 1.53 4.92 15.41
CA THR A 19 0.54 5.86 15.91
C THR A 19 -0.72 5.88 15.06
N VAL A 20 -0.74 5.23 13.90
CA VAL A 20 -1.95 5.13 13.07
C VAL A 20 -2.76 3.93 13.52
N ASN A 21 -3.43 4.09 14.66
CA ASN A 21 -4.18 3.02 15.33
C ASN A 21 -5.57 3.50 15.81
N ARG A 22 -6.36 2.59 16.38
CA ARG A 22 -7.73 2.85 16.87
C ARG A 22 -7.78 3.77 18.10
N GLN A 23 -6.69 3.90 18.84
CA GLN A 23 -6.59 4.78 20.00
C GLN A 23 -6.36 6.23 19.59
N SER A 24 -5.82 6.45 18.38
CA SER A 24 -5.46 7.77 17.88
C SER A 24 -6.62 8.51 17.21
N VAL A 25 -7.64 7.77 16.79
CA VAL A 25 -8.82 8.31 16.12
C VAL A 25 -10.08 7.60 16.62
N VAL A 26 -11.04 8.37 17.14
CA VAL A 26 -12.30 7.85 17.70
C VAL A 26 -13.48 8.39 16.92
N ILE A 27 -14.43 7.54 16.57
CA ILE A 27 -15.74 7.96 16.07
C ILE A 27 -16.72 7.91 17.23
N VAL A 28 -17.45 9.01 17.44
CA VAL A 28 -18.50 9.11 18.46
C VAL A 28 -19.85 9.44 17.81
N ASP A 29 -20.93 9.02 18.45
CA ASP A 29 -22.30 9.32 18.04
C ASP A 29 -22.78 10.71 18.48
N ALA A 30 -24.08 10.98 18.27
CA ALA A 30 -24.75 12.22 18.67
C ALA A 30 -24.67 12.51 20.18
N ALA A 31 -24.55 11.48 21.02
CA ALA A 31 -24.42 11.55 22.46
C ALA A 31 -22.95 11.61 22.93
N ASN A 32 -22.00 11.76 21.99
CA ASN A 32 -20.56 11.69 22.22
C ASN A 32 -20.10 10.35 22.83
N GLN A 33 -20.86 9.26 22.63
CA GLN A 33 -20.43 7.93 23.00
C GLN A 33 -19.55 7.35 21.89
N PRO A 34 -18.37 6.79 22.20
CA PRO A 34 -17.60 6.02 21.23
C PRO A 34 -18.43 4.88 20.66
N LEU A 35 -18.22 4.58 19.37
CA LEU A 35 -18.79 3.37 18.77
C LEU A 35 -18.44 2.13 19.60
N ALA A 36 -19.35 1.16 19.65
CA ALA A 36 -19.10 -0.12 20.29
C ALA A 36 -17.87 -0.81 19.69
N ALA A 37 -17.20 -1.69 20.44
CA ALA A 37 -15.95 -2.30 20.03
C ALA A 37 -16.06 -3.12 18.72
N ASP A 38 -17.22 -3.72 18.46
CA ASP A 38 -17.54 -4.46 17.23
C ASP A 38 -17.94 -3.55 16.05
N GLN A 39 -18.07 -2.24 16.31
CA GLN A 39 -18.26 -1.18 15.32
C GLN A 39 -17.04 -0.26 15.19
N ALA A 40 -15.98 -0.48 15.98
CA ALA A 40 -14.77 0.33 15.94
C ALA A 40 -14.08 0.24 14.56
N PRO A 41 -13.66 1.38 13.96
CA PRO A 41 -13.11 1.40 12.61
C PRO A 41 -11.90 0.46 12.44
N THR A 42 -11.78 -0.13 11.26
CA THR A 42 -10.47 -0.54 10.77
C THR A 42 -9.70 0.73 10.40
N VAL A 43 -8.46 0.84 10.86
CA VAL A 43 -7.60 2.01 10.60
C VAL A 43 -6.47 1.54 9.71
N THR A 44 -6.32 2.17 8.55
CA THR A 44 -5.28 1.85 7.56
C THR A 44 -4.55 3.11 7.16
N TYR A 45 -3.24 3.00 6.94
CA TYR A 45 -2.39 4.10 6.49
C TYR A 45 -1.87 3.84 5.09
N ASP A 46 -2.15 4.77 4.18
CA ASP A 46 -1.52 4.84 2.86
C ASP A 46 -0.37 5.86 2.91
N PRO A 47 0.91 5.42 2.90
CA PRO A 47 2.04 6.33 2.88
C PRO A 47 2.20 7.07 1.55
N VAL A 48 1.73 6.52 0.41
CA VAL A 48 1.85 7.16 -0.91
C VAL A 48 0.95 8.38 -0.99
N ALA A 49 -0.32 8.23 -0.61
CA ALA A 49 -1.26 9.35 -0.56
C ALA A 49 -1.16 10.16 0.75
N ARG A 50 -0.39 9.69 1.72
CA ARG A 50 -0.37 10.20 3.11
C ARG A 50 -1.77 10.33 3.69
N THR A 51 -2.56 9.26 3.57
CA THR A 51 -3.94 9.23 4.08
C THR A 51 -4.16 8.16 5.13
N VAL A 52 -5.00 8.49 6.11
CA VAL A 52 -5.58 7.51 7.04
C VAL A 52 -7.01 7.25 6.62
N THR A 53 -7.34 5.97 6.42
CA THR A 53 -8.70 5.53 6.11
C THR A 53 -9.30 4.81 7.31
N LEU A 54 -10.43 5.32 7.78
CA LEU A 54 -11.31 4.69 8.76
C LEU A 54 -12.39 3.92 8.00
N GLY A 55 -12.31 2.59 8.04
CA GLY A 55 -13.22 1.70 7.33
C GLY A 55 -14.14 0.90 8.26
N PRO A 56 -15.25 0.35 7.71
CA PRO A 56 -16.13 -0.53 8.46
C PRO A 56 -15.38 -1.80 8.94
N PRO A 57 -15.52 -2.21 10.21
CA PRO A 57 -15.12 -3.56 10.63
C PRO A 57 -16.11 -4.63 10.16
N LYS A 58 -17.38 -4.24 9.95
CA LYS A 58 -18.50 -5.04 9.43
C LYS A 58 -19.49 -4.09 8.73
N GLN A 59 -20.32 -4.58 7.81
CA GLN A 59 -21.29 -3.74 7.12
C GLN A 59 -22.74 -4.07 7.51
N PRO A 60 -23.63 -3.06 7.63
CA PRO A 60 -23.30 -1.63 7.77
C PRO A 60 -22.65 -1.35 9.13
N TRP A 61 -21.77 -0.33 9.21
CA TRP A 61 -21.13 0.02 10.49
C TRP A 61 -21.72 1.27 11.16
N LEU A 62 -22.30 2.18 10.38
CA LEU A 62 -22.97 3.38 10.89
C LEU A 62 -24.46 3.38 10.54
N THR A 63 -25.26 4.02 11.39
CA THR A 63 -26.71 4.13 11.21
C THR A 63 -27.09 5.30 10.31
N GLU A 64 -27.88 5.05 9.27
CA GLU A 64 -28.42 6.09 8.39
C GLU A 64 -29.21 7.16 9.16
N GLY A 65 -29.06 8.42 8.74
CA GLY A 65 -29.69 9.59 9.35
C GLY A 65 -29.04 10.08 10.65
N GLN A 66 -28.14 9.30 11.26
CA GLN A 66 -27.49 9.69 12.51
C GLN A 66 -26.28 10.62 12.26
N PRO A 67 -26.08 11.65 13.10
CA PRO A 67 -24.85 12.43 13.11
C PRO A 67 -23.77 11.70 13.90
N TYR A 68 -22.54 11.77 13.39
CA TYR A 68 -21.34 11.27 14.05
C TYR A 68 -20.25 12.34 14.03
N LYS A 69 -19.21 12.12 14.83
CA LYS A 69 -18.01 12.97 14.86
C LYS A 69 -16.77 12.10 14.90
N VAL A 70 -15.80 12.40 14.04
CA VAL A 70 -14.43 11.89 14.18
C VAL A 70 -13.68 12.82 15.12
N ILE A 71 -12.97 12.26 16.09
CA ILE A 71 -12.11 12.97 17.05
C ILE A 71 -10.69 12.44 16.92
N PHE A 72 -9.73 13.36 16.86
CA PHE A 72 -8.30 13.06 16.86
C PHE A 72 -7.70 13.30 18.24
N ALA A 73 -7.02 12.29 18.77
CA ALA A 73 -6.25 12.46 20.00
C ALA A 73 -4.94 13.19 19.71
N ILE A 74 -4.54 14.09 20.61
CA ILE A 74 -3.18 14.64 20.65
C ILE A 74 -2.40 13.80 21.67
N PRO A 75 -1.28 13.20 21.27
CA PRO A 75 -0.51 12.34 22.16
C PRO A 75 0.26 13.16 23.20
N GLU A 76 0.25 12.70 24.46
CA GLU A 76 0.77 13.43 25.63
C GLU A 76 2.31 13.43 25.74
N GLY A 77 2.99 12.55 25.02
CA GLY A 77 4.46 12.48 24.97
C GLY A 77 4.98 11.45 23.98
N ASP A 78 6.30 11.38 23.77
CA ASP A 78 6.92 10.52 22.74
C ASP A 78 6.64 9.02 22.92
N SER A 79 6.30 8.59 24.13
CA SER A 79 5.88 7.22 24.43
C SER A 79 4.38 6.98 24.30
N ASP A 80 3.60 8.01 23.99
CA ASP A 80 2.15 7.89 23.84
C ASP A 80 1.81 7.54 22.38
N VAL A 81 1.20 6.36 22.21
CA VAL A 81 0.67 5.88 20.92
C VAL A 81 -0.81 6.23 20.73
N GLY A 82 -1.44 6.86 21.72
CA GLY A 82 -2.79 7.41 21.68
C GLY A 82 -2.79 8.80 21.07
N GLY A 83 -2.60 8.88 19.76
CA GLY A 83 -2.66 10.13 19.00
C GLY A 83 -1.74 10.09 17.79
N LEU A 84 -2.19 10.71 16.69
CA LEU A 84 -1.45 10.69 15.44
C LEU A 84 -0.16 11.51 15.56
N ARG A 85 0.95 10.92 15.13
CA ARG A 85 2.25 11.59 15.01
C ARG A 85 2.82 11.43 13.61
N ALA A 86 3.53 12.45 13.16
CA ALA A 86 4.42 12.35 12.02
C ALA A 86 5.67 11.51 12.36
N ILE A 87 6.40 11.04 11.34
CA ILE A 87 7.66 10.30 11.52
C ILE A 87 8.73 11.10 12.26
N ASP A 88 8.68 12.44 12.14
CA ASP A 88 9.54 13.39 12.85
C ASP A 88 9.01 13.78 14.23
N ARG A 89 8.04 13.01 14.74
CA ARG A 89 7.39 13.16 16.05
C ARG A 89 6.47 14.38 16.18
N ALA A 90 6.33 15.20 15.13
CA ALA A 90 5.38 16.30 15.16
C ALA A 90 3.95 15.78 15.41
N THR A 91 3.22 16.47 16.29
CA THR A 91 1.81 16.18 16.55
C THR A 91 0.93 16.97 15.59
N LEU A 92 -0.37 16.67 15.63
CA LEU A 92 -1.38 17.56 15.04
C LEU A 92 -1.22 19.00 15.55
N TRP A 93 -1.44 19.97 14.67
CA TRP A 93 -1.33 21.38 15.03
C TRP A 93 -2.44 21.75 16.02
N ALA A 94 -2.07 22.26 17.19
CA ALA A 94 -3.02 22.59 18.26
C ALA A 94 -4.06 23.66 17.88
N GLY A 95 -3.77 24.46 16.84
CA GLY A 95 -4.70 25.49 16.34
C GLY A 95 -5.74 24.98 15.32
N GLN A 96 -5.69 23.70 14.92
CA GLN A 96 -6.64 23.14 13.95
C GLN A 96 -7.82 22.43 14.63
N PRO A 97 -8.95 22.26 13.91
CA PRO A 97 -10.04 21.42 14.40
C PRO A 97 -9.56 19.98 14.63
N LEU A 98 -9.70 19.47 15.85
CA LEU A 98 -9.43 18.06 16.19
C LEU A 98 -10.67 17.19 16.10
N SER A 99 -11.77 17.75 15.58
CA SER A 99 -12.99 17.00 15.40
C SER A 99 -13.82 17.48 14.22
N TYR A 100 -14.42 16.55 13.50
CA TYR A 100 -15.22 16.81 12.31
C TYR A 100 -16.53 16.03 12.40
N ALA A 101 -17.65 16.76 12.34
CA ALA A 101 -18.98 16.16 12.35
C ALA A 101 -19.46 15.84 10.94
N PHE A 102 -20.24 14.78 10.80
CA PHE A 102 -20.84 14.38 9.52
C PHE A 102 -22.16 13.64 9.75
N PHE A 103 -23.04 13.68 8.76
CA PHE A 103 -24.26 12.87 8.73
C PHE A 103 -24.07 11.63 7.88
N VAL A 104 -24.72 10.54 8.29
CA VAL A 104 -24.73 9.29 7.54
C VAL A 104 -25.96 9.23 6.63
N GLY A 105 -25.73 8.94 5.36
CA GLY A 105 -26.78 8.73 4.35
C GLY A 105 -26.94 7.25 3.99
N PRO A 106 -27.77 6.93 3.00
CA PRO A 106 -27.95 5.55 2.54
C PRO A 106 -26.63 4.96 2.01
N PRO A 107 -26.51 3.61 1.97
CA PRO A 107 -25.38 2.96 1.32
C PRO A 107 -25.22 3.42 -0.13
N ALA A 108 -23.98 3.63 -0.58
CA ALA A 108 -23.73 4.23 -1.89
C ALA A 108 -22.74 3.44 -2.75
N ASN A 109 -22.45 2.19 -2.40
CA ASN A 109 -21.40 1.37 -2.98
C ASN A 109 -20.05 2.10 -2.89
N ARG A 110 -19.30 1.76 -1.85
CA ARG A 110 -17.97 2.30 -1.58
C ARG A 110 -17.06 2.27 -2.84
N PRO A 111 -16.30 3.34 -3.12
CA PRO A 111 -15.14 3.28 -4.00
C PRO A 111 -14.14 2.26 -3.46
N VAL A 112 -14.02 1.12 -4.14
CA VAL A 112 -13.04 0.09 -3.84
C VAL A 112 -11.76 0.46 -4.57
N ASP A 113 -10.61 0.25 -3.93
CA ASP A 113 -9.32 0.33 -4.63
C ASP A 113 -9.39 -0.60 -5.86
N PRO A 114 -8.92 -0.17 -7.04
CA PRO A 114 -9.00 -1.00 -8.23
C PRO A 114 -8.26 -2.33 -7.99
N PRO A 115 -8.75 -3.45 -8.52
CA PRO A 115 -8.04 -4.72 -8.40
C PRO A 115 -6.68 -4.63 -9.06
N VAL A 116 -5.62 -4.86 -8.26
CA VAL A 116 -4.24 -4.88 -8.71
C VAL A 116 -3.74 -6.31 -8.70
N SER A 117 -3.13 -6.74 -9.80
CA SER A 117 -2.40 -7.99 -9.89
C SER A 117 -0.91 -7.78 -9.79
N PHE A 118 -0.23 -8.68 -9.07
CA PHE A 118 1.21 -8.67 -9.01
C PHE A 118 1.86 -8.84 -10.39
N CYS A 119 1.43 -9.82 -11.18
CA CYS A 119 2.09 -10.16 -12.45
C CYS A 119 1.85 -9.14 -13.57
N ARG A 120 0.65 -8.54 -13.60
CA ARG A 120 0.30 -7.56 -14.62
C ARG A 120 0.72 -6.15 -14.23
N ASP A 121 0.56 -5.76 -12.96
CA ASP A 121 0.62 -4.35 -12.58
C ASP A 121 1.85 -3.98 -11.75
N VAL A 122 2.46 -4.92 -11.01
CA VAL A 122 3.54 -4.62 -10.05
C VAL A 122 4.90 -5.11 -10.52
N LEU A 123 5.02 -6.39 -10.90
CA LEU A 123 6.29 -6.96 -11.32
C LEU A 123 6.88 -6.24 -12.55
N PRO A 124 6.10 -5.80 -13.56
CA PRO A 124 6.63 -4.97 -14.64
C PRO A 124 7.28 -3.66 -14.15
N ILE A 125 6.70 -3.00 -13.14
CA ILE A 125 7.27 -1.78 -12.54
C ILE A 125 8.61 -2.09 -11.87
N PHE A 126 8.64 -3.15 -11.06
CA PHE A 126 9.87 -3.58 -10.39
C PHE A 126 10.95 -3.98 -11.39
N TYR A 127 10.58 -4.75 -12.41
CA TYR A 127 11.48 -5.19 -13.47
C TYR A 127 12.03 -4.01 -14.27
N ALA A 128 11.20 -3.03 -14.64
CA ALA A 128 11.64 -1.90 -15.45
C ALA A 128 12.47 -0.87 -14.67
N LYS A 129 12.10 -0.59 -13.41
CA LYS A 129 12.63 0.58 -12.68
C LYS A 129 13.42 0.24 -11.41
N CYS A 130 13.23 -0.95 -10.85
CA CYS A 130 13.92 -1.34 -9.60
C CYS A 130 15.02 -2.39 -9.85
N ASN A 131 15.03 -3.05 -11.01
CA ASN A 131 16.00 -4.07 -11.39
C ASN A 131 17.28 -3.48 -12.00
N VAL A 132 18.08 -2.80 -11.19
CA VAL A 132 19.48 -2.59 -11.56
C VAL A 132 20.26 -3.81 -11.05
N PRO A 133 21.07 -4.51 -11.89
CA PRO A 133 21.74 -5.76 -11.48
C PRO A 133 22.56 -5.65 -10.19
N THR A 134 23.12 -4.46 -9.93
CA THR A 134 23.90 -4.14 -8.72
C THR A 134 23.06 -3.75 -7.50
N CYS A 135 21.76 -3.53 -7.68
CA CYS A 135 20.84 -3.10 -6.62
C CYS A 135 19.81 -4.19 -6.31
N HIS A 136 18.89 -4.54 -7.21
CA HIS A 136 17.81 -5.47 -6.88
C HIS A 136 17.48 -6.52 -7.96
N GLY A 137 18.46 -6.87 -8.79
CA GLY A 137 18.31 -7.95 -9.78
C GLY A 137 18.69 -9.34 -9.25
N SER A 138 18.32 -10.36 -10.01
CA SER A 138 18.56 -11.79 -9.78
C SER A 138 20.03 -12.21 -9.90
N SER A 139 20.92 -11.49 -9.23
CA SER A 139 22.35 -11.80 -9.10
C SER A 139 22.72 -12.13 -7.66
N ASP A 140 23.86 -12.79 -7.48
CA ASP A 140 24.53 -12.98 -6.18
C ASP A 140 24.95 -11.65 -5.52
N ARG A 141 24.83 -10.53 -6.25
CA ARG A 141 25.21 -9.18 -5.83
C ARG A 141 24.01 -8.27 -5.56
N ALA A 142 22.80 -8.81 -5.47
CA ALA A 142 21.62 -8.03 -5.08
C ALA A 142 21.89 -7.28 -3.77
N ALA A 143 21.87 -5.94 -3.82
CA ALA A 143 22.02 -5.09 -2.66
C ALA A 143 20.91 -5.37 -1.65
N ALA A 144 21.28 -5.35 -0.36
CA ALA A 144 20.41 -5.72 0.75
C ALA A 144 19.78 -7.12 0.63
N SER A 145 20.31 -7.99 -0.25
CA SER A 145 19.73 -9.30 -0.58
C SER A 145 18.27 -9.23 -1.03
N LEU A 146 17.87 -8.12 -1.66
CA LEU A 146 16.52 -7.87 -2.16
C LEU A 146 16.49 -8.10 -3.67
N VAL A 147 15.67 -9.04 -4.13
CA VAL A 147 15.47 -9.39 -5.53
C VAL A 147 14.04 -9.02 -5.91
N LEU A 148 13.88 -8.04 -6.81
CA LEU A 148 12.58 -7.49 -7.22
C LEU A 148 12.19 -7.83 -8.66
N ASP A 149 13.06 -8.49 -9.42
CA ASP A 149 12.90 -8.74 -10.86
C ASP A 149 12.18 -10.06 -11.20
N THR A 150 11.85 -10.87 -10.19
CA THR A 150 11.16 -12.15 -10.35
C THR A 150 10.15 -12.37 -9.22
N SER A 151 9.07 -13.13 -9.48
CA SER A 151 8.10 -13.54 -8.46
C SER A 151 8.75 -14.28 -7.29
N ALA A 152 9.58 -15.28 -7.62
CA ALA A 152 10.32 -16.06 -6.64
C ALA A 152 11.28 -15.18 -5.82
N GLY A 153 11.94 -14.21 -6.46
CA GLY A 153 12.78 -13.21 -5.79
C GLY A 153 12.00 -12.43 -4.75
N VAL A 154 10.87 -11.83 -5.14
CA VAL A 154 10.03 -11.03 -4.23
C VAL A 154 9.49 -11.88 -3.08
N ALA A 155 9.00 -13.10 -3.37
CA ALA A 155 8.51 -14.02 -2.36
C ALA A 155 9.59 -14.38 -1.31
N ASN A 156 10.79 -14.71 -1.77
CA ASN A 156 11.87 -15.21 -0.92
C ASN A 156 12.66 -14.08 -0.21
N THR A 157 12.62 -12.87 -0.75
CA THR A 157 13.49 -11.77 -0.29
C THR A 157 12.79 -10.56 0.28
N ALA A 158 11.52 -10.33 -0.06
CA ALA A 158 10.82 -9.11 0.35
C ALA A 158 9.72 -9.34 1.39
N LEU A 159 8.91 -10.39 1.24
CA LEU A 159 7.73 -10.59 2.09
C LEU A 159 8.13 -10.95 3.52
N SER A 160 7.63 -10.16 4.49
CA SER A 160 7.80 -10.38 5.94
C SER A 160 9.27 -10.49 6.42
N ARG A 161 10.23 -10.02 5.61
CA ARG A 161 11.65 -9.96 5.98
C ARG A 161 12.01 -8.57 6.46
N VAL A 162 12.77 -8.45 7.55
CA VAL A 162 13.30 -7.14 7.98
C VAL A 162 14.14 -6.54 6.86
N ALA A 163 13.89 -5.27 6.53
CA ALA A 163 14.75 -4.58 5.58
C ALA A 163 16.14 -4.39 6.18
N GLN A 164 17.21 -4.68 5.43
CA GLN A 164 18.57 -4.53 5.97
C GLN A 164 18.86 -3.10 6.47
N GLY A 165 18.33 -2.09 5.79
CA GLY A 165 18.43 -0.69 6.22
C GLY A 165 17.59 -0.34 7.45
N ALA A 166 16.63 -1.19 7.82
CA ALA A 166 15.81 -1.08 9.02
C ALA A 166 16.38 -1.86 10.23
N ASN A 167 17.23 -2.85 9.99
CA ASN A 167 17.80 -3.77 10.99
C ASN A 167 18.88 -3.12 11.85
N THR A 168 18.55 -2.03 12.53
CA THR A 168 19.44 -1.29 13.44
C THR A 168 19.18 -1.60 14.91
N GLY A 169 18.20 -2.46 15.20
CA GLY A 169 17.88 -2.92 16.53
C GLY A 169 18.85 -3.99 17.06
N PRO A 170 18.88 -4.23 18.38
CA PRO A 170 19.68 -5.30 18.99
C PRO A 170 19.19 -6.72 18.63
N LEU A 171 18.04 -6.85 17.96
CA LEU A 171 17.42 -8.12 17.59
C LEU A 171 17.23 -8.20 16.08
N SER A 172 18.17 -8.83 15.37
CA SER A 172 17.94 -9.26 13.99
C SER A 172 16.96 -10.43 14.00
N GLY A 173 15.73 -10.24 13.53
CA GLY A 173 14.67 -11.26 13.61
C GLY A 173 13.59 -11.12 12.52
N ALA A 174 12.44 -11.75 12.74
CA ALA A 174 11.24 -11.46 11.96
C ALA A 174 10.83 -10.00 12.22
N GLY A 175 10.46 -9.25 11.17
CA GLY A 175 10.17 -7.84 11.33
C GLY A 175 9.08 -7.60 12.35
N THR A 176 9.40 -6.79 13.35
CA THR A 176 8.41 -6.28 14.30
C THR A 176 8.12 -4.85 13.90
N PRO A 177 6.85 -4.43 13.79
CA PRO A 177 6.53 -3.02 13.64
C PRO A 177 7.29 -2.18 14.67
N PRO A 178 7.70 -0.95 14.33
CA PRO A 178 8.45 -0.10 15.24
C PRO A 178 7.74 -0.05 16.60
N GLY A 179 8.46 -0.35 17.67
CA GLY A 179 7.93 -0.24 19.03
C GLY A 179 7.83 1.21 19.49
N VAL A 180 7.01 1.46 20.50
CA VAL A 180 6.86 2.78 21.13
C VAL A 180 8.23 3.31 21.57
N GLY A 181 8.52 4.58 21.25
CA GLY A 181 9.78 5.24 21.62
C GLY A 181 11.02 4.79 20.81
N ARG A 182 10.86 3.89 19.82
CA ARG A 182 11.94 3.56 18.89
C ARG A 182 12.01 4.58 17.75
N PRO A 183 13.20 4.83 17.17
CA PRO A 183 13.31 5.53 15.90
C PRO A 183 12.42 4.89 14.84
N PHE A 184 11.89 5.71 13.94
CA PHE A 184 11.10 5.23 12.82
C PHE A 184 11.89 4.20 12.01
N GLY A 185 11.20 3.15 11.54
CA GLY A 185 11.79 2.16 10.66
C GLY A 185 12.63 1.08 11.32
N VAL A 186 12.93 1.15 12.62
CA VAL A 186 13.69 0.07 13.29
C VAL A 186 12.94 -1.26 13.20
N ASP A 187 13.61 -2.28 12.68
CA ASP A 187 13.13 -3.66 12.47
C ASP A 187 11.89 -3.76 11.55
N MET A 188 11.63 -2.71 10.76
CA MET A 188 10.50 -2.66 9.84
C MET A 188 10.64 -3.73 8.74
N PRO A 189 9.58 -4.50 8.45
CA PRO A 189 9.59 -5.44 7.33
C PRO A 189 9.70 -4.69 6.00
N LEU A 190 10.36 -5.31 5.03
CA LEU A 190 10.52 -4.76 3.69
C LEU A 190 9.16 -4.62 3.00
N ILE A 191 8.37 -5.70 3.04
CA ILE A 191 6.95 -5.71 2.70
C ILE A 191 6.21 -6.43 3.82
N GLU A 192 5.27 -5.74 4.46
CA GLU A 192 4.32 -6.31 5.42
C GLU A 192 2.99 -6.62 4.72
N PRO A 193 2.65 -7.90 4.48
CA PRO A 193 1.38 -8.27 3.89
C PRO A 193 0.19 -7.63 4.62
N GLY A 194 -0.66 -6.93 3.88
CA GLY A 194 -1.85 -6.27 4.40
C GLY A 194 -1.61 -4.91 5.06
N ASN A 195 -0.35 -4.46 5.21
CA ASN A 195 -0.01 -3.23 5.91
C ASN A 195 1.04 -2.40 5.15
N PRO A 196 0.62 -1.66 4.11
CA PRO A 196 1.52 -0.79 3.35
C PRO A 196 2.18 0.27 4.24
N GLY A 197 1.45 0.86 5.18
CA GLY A 197 2.00 1.80 6.15
C GLY A 197 3.17 1.23 6.96
N SER A 198 3.24 -0.08 7.16
CA SER A 198 4.35 -0.76 7.87
C SER A 198 5.41 -1.37 6.95
N SER A 199 5.39 -1.06 5.65
CA SER A 199 6.31 -1.63 4.65
C SER A 199 7.45 -0.66 4.29
N TRP A 200 8.69 -1.01 4.64
CA TRP A 200 9.89 -0.18 4.40
C TRP A 200 10.09 0.17 2.91
N LEU A 201 9.73 -0.75 2.00
CA LEU A 201 9.85 -0.53 0.56
C LEU A 201 9.07 0.71 0.10
N LEU A 202 7.88 0.97 0.65
CA LEU A 202 7.10 2.14 0.23
C LEU A 202 7.80 3.44 0.63
N TYR A 203 8.36 3.53 1.84
CA TYR A 203 9.11 4.73 2.24
C TYR A 203 10.38 4.93 1.42
N LYS A 204 11.04 3.83 1.01
CA LYS A 204 12.17 3.90 0.08
C LYS A 204 11.78 4.45 -1.29
N ILE A 205 10.61 4.05 -1.78
CA ILE A 205 10.03 4.55 -3.03
C ILE A 205 9.64 6.03 -2.90
N GLU A 206 9.09 6.41 -1.76
CA GLU A 206 8.64 7.77 -1.47
C GLU A 206 9.77 8.80 -1.33
N LEU A 207 11.00 8.37 -1.05
CA LEU A 207 12.17 9.24 -1.11
C LEU A 207 12.45 9.78 -2.53
N ALA A 208 12.05 9.07 -3.57
CA ALA A 208 12.21 9.56 -4.94
C ALA A 208 11.15 10.63 -5.23
N ALA A 209 11.55 11.74 -5.86
CA ALA A 209 10.58 12.72 -6.35
C ALA A 209 9.66 12.09 -7.41
N LEU A 210 8.43 12.58 -7.53
CA LEU A 210 7.59 12.22 -8.67
C LEU A 210 8.25 12.73 -9.97
N PRO A 211 8.11 12.00 -11.08
CA PRO A 211 8.65 12.46 -12.36
C PRO A 211 7.92 13.75 -12.78
N ALA A 212 8.68 14.79 -13.11
CA ALA A 212 8.10 16.05 -13.60
C ALA A 212 7.39 15.87 -14.95
N ASN A 213 7.92 14.98 -15.79
CA ASN A 213 7.33 14.56 -17.06
C ASN A 213 7.37 13.02 -17.10
N PRO A 214 6.26 12.33 -16.77
CA PRO A 214 6.24 10.87 -16.80
C PRO A 214 6.45 10.38 -18.23
N ALA A 215 7.49 9.57 -18.44
CA ALA A 215 7.69 8.88 -19.70
C ALA A 215 6.57 7.83 -19.89
N ALA A 216 6.13 7.64 -21.13
CA ALA A 216 5.18 6.58 -21.44
C ALA A 216 5.82 5.21 -21.15
N ASP A 217 5.04 4.30 -20.56
CA ASP A 217 5.42 2.90 -20.43
C ASP A 217 5.57 2.29 -21.84
N PRO A 218 6.74 1.73 -22.21
CA PRO A 218 6.96 1.12 -23.52
C PRO A 218 6.20 -0.20 -23.71
N GLY A 219 5.42 -0.65 -22.72
CA GLY A 219 4.65 -1.88 -22.75
C GLY A 219 5.37 -3.00 -22.02
N TYR A 220 5.90 -2.75 -20.82
CA TYR A 220 6.43 -3.83 -19.99
C TYR A 220 5.30 -4.77 -19.55
N ALA A 221 5.49 -6.07 -19.79
CA ALA A 221 4.55 -7.10 -19.34
C ALA A 221 5.29 -8.39 -18.98
N CYS A 222 4.67 -9.18 -18.10
CA CYS A 222 5.13 -10.51 -17.77
C CYS A 222 4.26 -11.56 -18.48
N THR A 223 4.83 -12.71 -18.85
CA THR A 223 4.15 -13.74 -19.65
C THR A 223 2.77 -14.11 -19.08
N ASN A 224 2.67 -14.35 -17.76
CA ASN A 224 1.39 -14.69 -17.14
C ASN A 224 0.51 -13.47 -16.87
N GLY A 225 1.10 -12.27 -16.74
CA GLY A 225 0.36 -11.02 -16.58
C GLY A 225 -0.46 -10.65 -17.83
N LEU A 226 -0.02 -11.07 -19.02
CA LEU A 226 -0.76 -10.87 -20.28
C LEU A 226 -2.10 -11.60 -20.33
N LEU A 227 -2.27 -12.67 -19.55
CA LEU A 227 -3.50 -13.46 -19.52
C LEU A 227 -4.59 -12.82 -18.65
N GLU A 228 -4.23 -11.81 -17.86
CA GLU A 228 -5.12 -11.20 -16.89
C GLU A 228 -5.83 -9.98 -17.48
N PRO A 229 -7.14 -9.81 -17.20
CA PRO A 229 -7.91 -8.70 -17.75
C PRO A 229 -7.41 -7.36 -17.22
N LYS A 230 -7.03 -6.44 -18.11
CA LYS A 230 -6.62 -5.09 -17.71
C LYS A 230 -7.81 -4.36 -17.08
N VAL A 231 -7.57 -3.79 -15.90
CA VAL A 231 -8.55 -2.97 -15.19
C VAL A 231 -8.33 -1.53 -15.60
N ALA A 232 -9.32 -0.92 -16.25
CA ALA A 232 -9.23 0.45 -16.77
C ALA A 232 -9.52 1.54 -15.71
N GLN A 233 -9.55 1.17 -14.43
CA GLN A 233 -9.87 2.10 -13.34
C GLN A 233 -8.60 2.68 -12.74
N ASP A 234 -8.45 3.99 -12.85
CA ASP A 234 -7.41 4.72 -12.15
C ASP A 234 -7.73 4.83 -10.66
N PHE A 235 -6.69 4.87 -9.83
CA PHE A 235 -6.84 5.13 -8.41
C PHE A 235 -7.19 6.61 -8.19
N ALA A 236 -8.33 6.86 -7.55
CA ALA A 236 -8.79 8.20 -7.17
C ALA A 236 -9.04 8.26 -5.65
N PRO A 237 -8.12 8.84 -4.85
CA PRO A 237 -8.36 9.00 -3.42
C PRO A 237 -9.54 9.96 -3.19
N LEU A 238 -10.33 9.71 -2.14
CA LEU A 238 -11.44 10.58 -1.74
C LEU A 238 -10.98 11.96 -1.28
N ALA A 239 -9.72 12.06 -0.85
CA ALA A 239 -9.06 13.33 -0.53
C ALA A 239 -8.15 13.76 -1.70
N PRO A 240 -8.55 14.70 -2.58
CA PRO A 240 -7.78 15.04 -3.78
C PRO A 240 -6.37 15.58 -3.49
N GLN A 241 -6.19 16.25 -2.34
CA GLN A 241 -4.88 16.72 -1.89
C GLN A 241 -3.87 15.57 -1.73
N ALA A 242 -4.36 14.35 -1.53
CA ALA A 242 -3.56 13.14 -1.36
C ALA A 242 -2.85 12.69 -2.64
N GLN A 243 -3.26 13.18 -3.82
CA GLN A 243 -2.54 12.92 -5.08
C GLN A 243 -1.27 13.76 -5.23
N ARG A 244 -1.10 14.80 -4.41
CA ARG A 244 0.15 15.56 -4.37
C ARG A 244 1.18 14.72 -3.63
N GLY A 245 2.18 14.23 -4.35
CA GLY A 245 3.35 13.62 -3.73
C GLY A 245 3.99 14.56 -2.70
N ALA A 246 4.82 14.01 -1.82
CA ALA A 246 5.59 14.81 -0.87
C ALA A 246 6.32 15.96 -1.60
N ASP A 247 6.37 17.13 -1.00
CA ASP A 247 7.22 18.19 -1.53
C ASP A 247 8.69 17.93 -1.18
N ALA A 248 9.58 18.86 -1.55
CA ALA A 248 11.01 18.69 -1.26
C ALA A 248 11.34 18.72 0.23
N ILE A 249 10.56 19.47 1.03
CA ILE A 249 10.77 19.58 2.47
C ILE A 249 10.39 18.26 3.14
N GLU A 250 9.21 17.72 2.81
CA GLU A 250 8.75 16.47 3.40
C GLU A 250 9.62 15.27 3.00
N ARG A 251 10.13 15.23 1.76
CA ARG A 251 11.12 14.21 1.38
C ARG A 251 12.45 14.37 2.12
N ALA A 252 12.89 15.60 2.38
CA ALA A 252 14.11 15.83 3.16
C ALA A 252 13.91 15.30 4.60
N ILE A 253 12.77 15.59 5.22
CA ILE A 253 12.38 15.03 6.52
C ILE A 253 12.41 13.50 6.45
N LEU A 254 11.74 12.88 5.47
CA LEU A 254 11.74 11.42 5.30
C LEU A 254 13.16 10.85 5.15
N SER A 255 14.05 11.55 4.43
CA SER A 255 15.44 11.11 4.21
C SER A 255 16.28 11.09 5.48
N ASP A 256 15.94 11.90 6.48
CA ASP A 256 16.61 11.88 7.79
C ASP A 256 16.28 10.62 8.59
N PHE A 257 15.16 9.95 8.29
CA PHE A 257 14.73 8.73 9.00
C PHE A 257 14.88 7.45 8.18
N ILE A 258 15.07 7.53 6.86
CA ILE A 258 15.24 6.37 5.99
C ILE A 258 16.71 6.20 5.60
N LEU A 259 17.37 5.19 6.16
CA LEU A 259 18.78 4.90 5.88
C LEU A 259 19.03 4.49 4.43
N GLY A 260 19.98 5.14 3.76
CA GLY A 260 20.42 4.85 2.39
C GLY A 260 19.70 5.70 1.34
N ARG A 261 19.87 5.36 0.07
CA ARG A 261 19.32 6.16 -1.05
C ARG A 261 17.87 5.82 -1.37
N GLU A 262 17.23 6.71 -2.11
CA GLU A 262 15.91 6.57 -2.70
C GLU A 262 15.83 5.40 -3.70
N MET A 263 14.61 4.90 -3.91
CA MET A 263 14.29 3.88 -4.91
C MET A 263 13.19 4.39 -5.85
N PRO A 264 13.27 4.11 -7.17
CA PRO A 264 14.45 3.82 -7.95
C PRO A 264 15.57 4.82 -7.69
N PHE A 265 16.80 4.35 -7.83
CA PHE A 265 17.94 5.24 -7.72
C PHE A 265 17.94 6.19 -8.93
N PRO A 266 17.99 7.52 -8.74
CA PRO A 266 17.94 8.44 -9.87
C PRO A 266 19.20 8.30 -10.73
N PHE A 267 19.00 8.20 -12.04
CA PHE A 267 20.08 8.34 -12.99
C PHE A 267 20.34 9.84 -13.24
N ALA A 268 21.61 10.22 -13.41
CA ALA A 268 22.01 11.61 -13.66
C ALA A 268 21.37 12.21 -14.92
N SER A 269 20.94 11.35 -15.85
CA SER A 269 20.13 11.71 -17.01
C SER A 269 19.03 10.67 -17.19
N VAL A 270 17.77 11.07 -17.03
CA VAL A 270 16.62 10.21 -17.37
C VAL A 270 16.55 10.11 -18.89
N LYS A 271 16.85 8.94 -19.47
CA LYS A 271 16.81 8.73 -20.93
C LYS A 271 15.57 7.99 -21.40
N GLY A 272 14.84 7.35 -20.49
CA GLY A 272 13.69 6.51 -20.79
C GLY A 272 12.81 6.28 -19.57
N TYR A 273 11.86 5.37 -19.74
CA TYR A 273 10.93 4.97 -18.70
C TYR A 273 11.64 4.30 -17.52
N GLU A 274 12.63 3.47 -17.81
CA GLU A 274 13.43 2.68 -16.86
C GLU A 274 14.25 3.57 -15.91
N ASP A 275 14.70 4.72 -16.39
CA ASP A 275 15.49 5.67 -15.61
C ASP A 275 14.62 6.67 -14.81
N ALA A 276 13.31 6.72 -15.11
CA ALA A 276 12.40 7.68 -14.51
C ALA A 276 11.94 7.22 -13.12
N PRO A 277 11.77 8.14 -12.15
CA PRO A 277 11.08 7.82 -10.90
C PRO A 277 9.67 7.24 -11.13
N LEU A 278 9.13 6.58 -10.11
CA LEU A 278 7.76 6.06 -10.20
C LEU A 278 6.74 7.20 -10.20
N THR A 279 5.73 7.10 -11.07
CA THR A 279 4.54 7.95 -11.04
C THR A 279 3.69 7.67 -9.80
N PHE A 280 2.73 8.55 -9.49
CA PHE A 280 1.82 8.33 -8.37
C PHE A 280 1.02 7.02 -8.53
N GLU A 281 0.54 6.76 -9.74
CA GLU A 281 -0.25 5.57 -10.07
C GLU A 281 0.56 4.28 -9.91
N GLU A 282 1.83 4.28 -10.31
CA GLU A 282 2.74 3.14 -10.13
C GLU A 282 2.98 2.84 -8.65
N ARG A 283 3.16 3.88 -7.83
CA ARG A 283 3.30 3.73 -6.38
C ARG A 283 2.02 3.22 -5.74
N GLN A 284 0.86 3.70 -6.19
CA GLN A 284 -0.43 3.23 -5.72
C GLN A 284 -0.69 1.77 -6.08
N LYS A 285 -0.31 1.31 -7.28
CA LYS A 285 -0.37 -0.12 -7.63
C LYS A 285 0.41 -0.96 -6.63
N ILE A 286 1.65 -0.58 -6.32
CA ILE A 286 2.48 -1.29 -5.33
C ILE A 286 1.79 -1.27 -3.95
N ARG A 287 1.29 -0.10 -3.51
CA ARG A 287 0.57 0.05 -2.23
C ARG A 287 -0.64 -0.86 -2.13
N ILE A 288 -1.50 -0.86 -3.15
CA ILE A 288 -2.75 -1.63 -3.20
C ILE A 288 -2.43 -3.13 -3.24
N TRP A 289 -1.42 -3.54 -3.99
CA TRP A 289 -0.95 -4.92 -3.97
C TRP A 289 -0.51 -5.35 -2.57
N ILE A 290 0.35 -4.57 -1.90
CA ILE A 290 0.79 -4.88 -0.53
C ILE A 290 -0.40 -4.98 0.42
N GLN A 291 -1.37 -4.08 0.32
CA GLN A 291 -2.58 -4.08 1.14
C GLN A 291 -3.46 -5.32 0.91
N ASN A 292 -3.47 -5.88 -0.28
CA ASN A 292 -4.27 -7.06 -0.62
C ASN A 292 -3.54 -8.39 -0.37
N LEU A 293 -2.22 -8.37 -0.11
CA LEU A 293 -1.47 -9.56 0.28
C LEU A 293 -1.98 -10.10 1.63
N LYS A 294 -2.29 -11.40 1.68
CA LYS A 294 -2.59 -12.07 2.94
C LYS A 294 -1.31 -12.65 3.53
N LYS A 295 -1.21 -12.62 4.86
CA LYS A 295 -0.09 -13.23 5.58
C LYS A 295 -0.03 -14.74 5.27
N GLY A 296 1.14 -15.20 4.81
CA GLY A 296 1.36 -16.60 4.43
C GLY A 296 0.93 -16.96 3.01
N GLU A 297 0.32 -16.03 2.28
CA GLU A 297 0.05 -16.20 0.85
C GLU A 297 1.34 -16.00 0.04
N GLY A 298 1.59 -16.88 -0.92
CA GLY A 298 2.73 -16.77 -1.82
C GLY A 298 2.52 -15.68 -2.88
N VAL A 299 3.61 -15.31 -3.55
CA VAL A 299 3.54 -14.46 -4.75
C VAL A 299 3.24 -15.35 -5.97
N PRO A 300 2.27 -15.00 -6.84
CA PRO A 300 2.01 -15.78 -8.05
C PRO A 300 3.22 -15.79 -8.99
N GLU A 301 3.46 -16.92 -9.65
CA GLU A 301 4.52 -17.05 -10.65
C GLU A 301 4.14 -16.30 -11.92
N CYS A 302 4.98 -15.37 -12.35
CA CYS A 302 4.65 -14.46 -13.46
C CYS A 302 5.32 -14.83 -14.79
N GLY A 303 6.27 -15.78 -14.78
CA GLY A 303 7.12 -16.05 -15.93
C GLY A 303 8.12 -14.90 -16.16
N GLY A 304 8.65 -14.82 -17.37
CA GLY A 304 9.58 -13.75 -17.76
C GLY A 304 8.85 -12.42 -17.99
N CYS A 305 9.50 -11.31 -17.63
CA CYS A 305 9.03 -9.97 -17.91
C CYS A 305 9.92 -9.27 -18.94
N GLY A 306 9.33 -8.44 -19.78
CA GLY A 306 10.04 -7.68 -20.81
C GLY A 306 9.12 -6.71 -21.53
N ILE A 307 9.67 -5.97 -22.49
CA ILE A 307 8.87 -5.15 -23.39
C ILE A 307 8.14 -6.08 -24.36
N VAL A 308 6.82 -6.00 -24.40
CA VAL A 308 6.01 -6.71 -25.39
C VAL A 308 5.67 -5.76 -26.52
N THR A 309 5.95 -6.17 -27.76
CA THR A 309 5.46 -5.41 -28.91
C THR A 309 3.97 -5.69 -29.11
N PRO A 310 3.21 -4.82 -29.79
CA PRO A 310 1.81 -5.10 -30.12
C PRO A 310 1.58 -6.43 -30.86
N ALA A 311 2.60 -6.95 -31.56
CA ALA A 311 2.54 -8.26 -32.20
C ALA A 311 2.62 -9.44 -31.21
N ASP A 312 3.26 -9.23 -30.05
CA ASP A 312 3.45 -10.24 -29.00
C ASP A 312 2.26 -10.34 -28.05
N ALA A 313 1.43 -9.30 -27.98
CA ALA A 313 0.31 -9.20 -27.02
C ALA A 313 -0.85 -10.19 -27.29
N GLY A 314 -0.84 -10.89 -28.42
CA GLY A 314 -1.97 -11.69 -28.88
C GLY A 314 -3.21 -10.83 -29.13
N ALA A 315 -4.27 -11.42 -29.70
CA ALA A 315 -5.56 -10.73 -29.71
C ALA A 315 -6.02 -10.52 -28.25
N PRO A 316 -6.49 -9.31 -27.86
CA PRO A 316 -7.08 -9.11 -26.55
C PRO A 316 -8.13 -10.19 -26.33
N ARG A 317 -8.03 -10.97 -25.26
CA ARG A 317 -9.16 -11.79 -24.84
C ARG A 317 -10.26 -10.79 -24.51
N GLU A 318 -11.27 -10.70 -25.38
CA GLU A 318 -12.44 -9.86 -25.14
C GLU A 318 -12.90 -10.15 -23.72
N GLY A 319 -12.94 -9.10 -22.89
CA GLY A 319 -13.32 -9.21 -21.49
C GLY A 319 -14.74 -9.74 -21.44
N GLY A 320 -14.88 -11.07 -21.39
CA GLY A 320 -16.14 -11.72 -21.16
C GLY A 320 -16.67 -11.14 -19.86
N VAL A 321 -17.81 -10.46 -19.96
CA VAL A 321 -18.59 -10.06 -18.79
C VAL A 321 -18.73 -11.33 -17.95
N ILE A 322 -18.13 -11.32 -16.76
CA ILE A 322 -18.26 -12.43 -15.82
C ILE A 322 -19.69 -12.34 -15.28
N ASP A 323 -20.66 -12.83 -16.05
CA ASP A 323 -21.98 -13.11 -15.54
C ASP A 323 -21.83 -14.18 -14.46
N GLY A 324 -22.31 -13.90 -13.26
CA GLY A 324 -22.14 -14.70 -12.04
C GLY A 324 -22.83 -16.06 -12.09
N GLY A 325 -22.36 -16.94 -12.98
CA GLY A 325 -22.80 -18.32 -13.12
C GLY A 325 -22.44 -19.13 -11.90
N VAL A 326 -23.48 -19.62 -11.22
CA VAL A 326 -23.43 -20.58 -10.11
C VAL A 326 -22.52 -21.75 -10.49
N ILE A 327 -21.50 -22.00 -9.66
CA ILE A 327 -20.65 -23.19 -9.76
C ILE A 327 -21.49 -24.36 -9.25
N ASP A 328 -21.99 -25.17 -10.18
CA ASP A 328 -22.61 -26.45 -9.86
C ASP A 328 -21.51 -27.44 -9.46
N SER A 329 -21.44 -27.77 -8.17
CA SER A 329 -20.50 -28.74 -7.62
C SER A 329 -21.03 -30.15 -7.87
N GLY A 330 -20.85 -30.64 -9.10
CA GLY A 330 -21.08 -32.03 -9.47
C GLY A 330 -20.02 -32.93 -8.85
N ALA A 331 -20.36 -33.57 -7.73
CA ALA A 331 -19.66 -34.72 -7.20
C ALA A 331 -20.06 -35.97 -8.00
N ASP A 332 -19.12 -36.56 -8.74
CA ASP A 332 -19.25 -37.94 -9.19
C ASP A 332 -18.08 -38.76 -8.63
N ALA A 333 -18.41 -39.55 -7.61
CA ALA A 333 -17.65 -40.70 -7.19
C ALA A 333 -17.93 -41.85 -8.17
N SER A 334 -16.88 -42.51 -8.66
CA SER A 334 -17.00 -43.86 -9.20
C SER A 334 -15.95 -44.78 -8.59
N ASP A 335 -16.50 -45.67 -7.77
CA ASP A 335 -16.09 -47.00 -7.34
C ASP A 335 -14.85 -47.62 -7.99
N ALA A 336 -13.94 -48.05 -7.11
CA ALA A 336 -13.02 -49.15 -7.34
C ALA A 336 -13.67 -50.45 -6.87
N ALA A 337 -13.85 -51.40 -7.80
CA ALA A 337 -14.17 -52.79 -7.50
C ALA A 337 -13.22 -53.71 -8.30
N ASP A 338 -12.56 -54.59 -7.55
CA ASP A 338 -11.94 -55.88 -7.88
C ASP A 338 -11.70 -56.27 -9.36
N GLN A 339 -10.42 -56.43 -9.72
CA GLN A 339 -9.80 -57.70 -10.15
C GLN A 339 -8.28 -57.57 -10.29
#